data_AF-A0A2V8U075-F1
#
_entry.id   AF-A0A2V8U075-F1
#
_cell.length_a   1.000
_cell.length_b   1.000
_cell.length_c   1.000
_cell.angle_alpha   90.00
_cell.angle_beta   90.00
_cell.angle_gamma   90.00
#
_symmetry.space_group_name_H-M   'P 1'
#
loop_
_entity.id
_entity.type
_entity.pdbx_description
1 polymer ?
#
loop_
_entity_poly.entity_id
_entity_poly.type
_entity_poly.pdbx_seq_one_letter_code
_entity_poly.pdbx_strand_id
1 'polypeptide(L)'
;MSRPVSDRDGEFLPPRGPQPEPASVNDCTPAIASRVLRYRARMPVSAILHKPGGKQISVMLPGGALLICLPNRRFVTLLGMVDVHWAGREYSIFAKDLHKKCERFRSKATSPGDAPKM
;
A
#
# COMPACT_ATOMS: atom_id res chain seq x y z
N MET A 1 -35.46 55.47 -13.50
CA MET A 1 -34.83 54.76 -14.63
C MET A 1 -33.32 54.75 -14.39
N SER A 2 -32.64 53.68 -14.79
CA SER A 2 -31.17 53.45 -14.80
C SER A 2 -30.49 52.90 -13.53
N ARG A 3 -30.18 51.58 -13.56
CA ARG A 3 -28.98 50.92 -12.95
C ARG A 3 -27.72 51.31 -13.79
N PRO A 4 -26.43 50.91 -13.54
CA PRO A 4 -25.86 49.80 -12.71
C PRO A 4 -24.42 50.00 -12.10
N VAL A 5 -23.78 48.89 -11.66
CA VAL A 5 -22.32 48.59 -11.44
C VAL A 5 -21.74 48.95 -10.06
N SER A 6 -21.48 47.96 -9.17
CA SER A 6 -20.23 47.13 -9.00
C SER A 6 -19.05 47.99 -8.55
N ASP A 7 -18.21 47.68 -7.58
CA ASP A 7 -17.56 46.46 -7.06
C ASP A 7 -16.88 47.01 -5.76
N ARG A 8 -16.62 46.34 -4.64
CA ARG A 8 -15.90 45.09 -4.47
C ARG A 8 -15.69 44.95 -2.96
N ASP A 9 -16.25 43.91 -2.35
CA ASP A 9 -15.90 43.52 -0.99
C ASP A 9 -14.38 43.32 -0.91
N GLY A 10 -13.72 44.20 -0.16
CA GLY A 10 -12.32 44.06 0.18
C GLY A 10 -12.14 42.94 1.20
N GLU A 11 -12.22 41.70 0.74
CA GLU A 11 -11.80 40.52 1.50
C GLU A 11 -10.30 40.66 1.83
N PHE A 12 -10.04 41.12 3.04
CA PHE A 12 -8.72 41.20 3.63
C PHE A 12 -8.26 39.76 3.97
N LEU A 13 -7.63 39.09 3.01
CA LEU A 13 -7.02 37.79 3.24
C LEU A 13 -5.82 37.95 4.19
N PRO A 14 -5.76 37.20 5.31
CA PRO A 14 -4.59 37.20 6.18
C PRO A 14 -3.38 36.57 5.45
N PRO A 15 -2.14 36.97 5.82
CA PRO A 15 -0.94 36.50 5.16
C PRO A 15 -0.78 34.99 5.29
N ARG A 16 -0.38 34.37 4.17
CA ARG A 16 -0.04 32.94 4.04
C ARG A 16 0.86 32.51 5.19
N GLY A 17 0.29 31.75 6.13
CA GLY A 17 1.04 30.96 7.09
C GLY A 17 1.96 29.96 6.38
N PRO A 18 2.97 29.42 7.09
CA PRO A 18 3.97 28.55 6.50
C PRO A 18 3.30 27.37 5.78
N GLN A 19 3.61 27.25 4.49
CA GLN A 19 3.26 26.13 3.64
C GLN A 19 3.69 24.83 4.34
N PRO A 20 2.82 23.81 4.45
CA PRO A 20 3.29 22.49 4.84
C PRO A 20 4.22 22.00 3.73
N GLU A 21 5.51 21.94 4.04
CA GLU A 21 6.49 21.24 3.22
C GLU A 21 5.96 19.83 2.92
N PRO A 22 6.17 19.29 1.70
CA PRO A 22 5.85 17.90 1.44
C PRO A 22 6.71 17.07 2.38
N ALA A 23 6.08 16.50 3.40
CA ALA A 23 6.70 15.57 4.32
C ALA A 23 7.49 14.55 3.50
N SER A 24 8.80 14.66 3.63
CA SER A 24 9.78 13.72 3.14
C SER A 24 9.27 12.31 3.45
N VAL A 25 8.99 11.56 2.40
CA VAL A 25 8.64 10.14 2.43
C VAL A 25 9.80 9.41 3.07
N ASN A 26 9.83 9.27 4.39
CA ASN A 26 10.79 8.44 5.11
C ASN A 26 10.40 8.09 6.56
N ASP A 27 9.13 8.24 6.94
CA ASP A 27 8.65 7.67 8.20
C ASP A 27 8.16 6.23 8.01
N CYS A 28 9.12 5.33 7.86
CA CYS A 28 8.94 3.91 8.21
C CYS A 28 8.93 3.80 9.74
N THR A 29 7.94 4.39 10.42
CA THR A 29 7.77 4.21 11.85
C THR A 29 7.23 2.79 12.10
N PRO A 30 7.91 1.93 12.90
CA PRO A 30 7.44 0.59 13.24
C PRO A 30 6.41 0.70 14.38
N ALA A 31 5.32 1.42 14.16
CA ALA A 31 4.23 1.48 15.11
C ALA A 31 3.38 0.21 14.97
N ILE A 32 3.49 -0.65 15.99
CA ILE A 32 2.85 -1.96 16.11
C ILE A 32 3.56 -2.98 15.22
N ALA A 33 4.24 -3.95 15.84
CA ALA A 33 4.60 -5.23 15.23
C ALA A 33 3.32 -6.03 14.89
N SER A 34 2.46 -5.44 14.05
CA SER A 34 1.45 -6.16 13.31
C SER A 34 2.20 -7.30 12.64
N ARG A 35 1.81 -8.54 12.95
CA ARG A 35 2.45 -9.73 12.41
C ARG A 35 2.29 -9.69 10.89
N VAL A 36 3.24 -9.06 10.21
CA VAL A 36 3.28 -8.98 8.77
C VAL A 36 3.37 -10.41 8.25
N LEU A 37 2.28 -10.88 7.65
CA LEU A 37 2.22 -12.23 7.11
C LEU A 37 2.84 -12.20 5.72
N ARG A 38 3.99 -12.85 5.59
CA ARG A 38 4.65 -13.00 4.29
C ARG A 38 4.21 -14.32 3.67
N TYR A 39 3.98 -14.29 2.37
CA TYR A 39 3.60 -15.43 1.57
C TYR A 39 4.50 -15.51 0.34
N ARG A 40 4.81 -16.71 -0.12
CA ARG A 40 5.48 -16.95 -1.38
C ARG A 40 4.50 -17.58 -2.35
N ALA A 41 4.33 -16.98 -3.53
CA ALA A 41 3.54 -17.58 -4.59
C ALA A 41 4.25 -18.84 -5.11
N ARG A 42 3.58 -19.99 -5.09
CA ARG A 42 4.11 -21.25 -5.66
C ARG A 42 3.85 -21.34 -7.16
N MET A 43 2.80 -20.68 -7.62
CA MET A 43 2.37 -20.57 -9.01
C MET A 43 1.85 -19.17 -9.28
N PRO A 44 1.65 -18.78 -10.55
CA PRO A 44 1.11 -17.47 -10.86
C PRO A 44 -0.25 -17.20 -10.19
N VAL A 45 -0.40 -16.02 -9.60
CA VAL A 45 -1.59 -15.61 -8.84
C VAL A 45 -2.28 -14.43 -9.52
N SER A 46 -3.58 -14.53 -9.73
CA SER A 46 -4.38 -13.42 -10.25
C SER A 46 -4.54 -12.35 -9.18
N ALA A 47 -4.24 -11.12 -9.54
CA ALA A 47 -4.22 -9.97 -8.64
C ALA A 47 -4.80 -8.73 -9.32
N ILE A 48 -5.34 -7.82 -8.53
CA ILE A 48 -5.82 -6.52 -8.98
C ILE A 48 -4.82 -5.48 -8.51
N LEU A 49 -4.13 -4.83 -9.45
CA LEU A 49 -3.30 -3.66 -9.19
C LEU A 49 -4.19 -2.42 -9.11
N HIS A 50 -4.13 -1.73 -7.98
CA HIS A 50 -4.77 -0.43 -7.81
C HIS A 50 -3.86 0.66 -8.38
N LYS A 51 -4.39 1.45 -9.33
CA LYS A 51 -3.71 2.61 -9.89
C LYS A 51 -4.29 3.90 -9.32
N PRO A 52 -3.49 4.97 -9.25
CA PRO A 52 -4.01 6.30 -8.94
C PRO A 52 -5.12 6.69 -9.93
N GLY A 53 -6.15 7.38 -9.42
CA GLY A 53 -7.35 7.71 -10.19
C GLY A 53 -8.40 6.60 -10.25
N GLY A 54 -8.38 5.64 -9.32
CA GLY A 54 -9.43 4.62 -9.16
C GLY A 54 -9.45 3.52 -10.22
N LYS A 55 -8.47 3.53 -11.14
CA LYS A 55 -8.33 2.47 -12.15
C LYS A 55 -7.82 1.18 -11.51
N GLN A 56 -8.48 0.08 -11.79
CA GLN A 56 -8.09 -1.26 -11.35
C GLN A 56 -7.67 -2.09 -12.56
N ILE A 57 -6.54 -2.79 -12.45
CA ILE A 57 -6.02 -3.63 -13.53
C ILE A 57 -5.81 -5.05 -13.01
N SER A 58 -6.41 -6.03 -13.69
CA SER A 58 -6.10 -7.43 -13.45
C SER A 58 -4.72 -7.77 -14.00
N VAL A 59 -3.86 -8.31 -13.14
CA VAL A 59 -2.50 -8.73 -13.44
C VAL A 59 -2.24 -10.12 -12.88
N MET A 60 -1.22 -10.80 -13.40
CA MET A 60 -0.72 -12.04 -12.82
C MET A 60 0.60 -11.78 -12.10
N LEU A 61 0.63 -12.11 -10.81
CA LEU A 61 1.86 -12.13 -10.04
C LEU A 61 2.62 -13.41 -10.39
N PRO A 62 3.93 -13.34 -10.68
CA PRO A 62 4.70 -14.51 -11.08
C PRO A 62 4.87 -15.50 -9.92
N GLY A 63 5.08 -16.77 -10.26
CA GLY A 63 5.53 -17.77 -9.30
C GLY A 63 6.85 -17.34 -8.66
N GLY A 64 7.00 -17.55 -7.36
CA GLY A 64 8.12 -17.10 -6.56
C GLY A 64 7.96 -15.70 -5.95
N ALA A 65 6.93 -14.94 -6.35
CA ALA A 65 6.67 -13.61 -5.78
C ALA A 65 6.49 -13.67 -4.25
N LEU A 66 7.21 -12.80 -3.54
CA LEU A 66 7.08 -12.62 -2.09
C LEU A 66 6.04 -11.55 -1.80
N LEU A 67 4.87 -12.00 -1.35
CA LEU A 67 3.72 -11.17 -1.05
C LEU A 67 3.71 -10.82 0.44
N ILE A 68 3.48 -9.56 0.74
CA ILE A 68 3.37 -9.06 2.10
C ILE A 68 1.90 -8.73 2.37
N CYS A 69 1.23 -9.57 3.13
CA CYS A 69 -0.16 -9.34 3.50
C CYS A 69 -0.26 -8.19 4.51
N LEU A 70 -1.21 -7.28 4.26
CA LEU A 70 -1.45 -6.08 5.06
C LEU A 70 -2.70 -6.30 5.94
N PRO A 71 -2.58 -6.88 7.15
CA PRO A 71 -3.72 -7.31 7.96
C PRO A 71 -4.57 -6.18 8.57
N ASN A 72 -4.15 -4.90 8.45
CA ASN A 72 -4.75 -3.78 9.16
C ASN A 72 -5.41 -2.73 8.26
N ARG A 73 -5.49 -2.96 6.95
CA ARG A 73 -6.28 -2.08 6.08
C ARG A 73 -7.74 -2.51 6.15
N ARG A 74 -8.54 -1.75 6.91
CA ARG A 74 -10.01 -1.83 6.98
C ARG A 74 -10.69 -1.40 5.67
N PHE A 75 -10.08 -1.70 4.52
CA PHE A 75 -10.68 -1.42 3.23
C PHE A 75 -11.36 -2.67 2.75
N VAL A 76 -12.69 -2.65 2.89
CA VAL A 76 -13.70 -3.35 2.10
C VAL A 76 -13.07 -4.28 1.06
N THR A 77 -12.69 -5.47 1.49
CA THR A 77 -12.26 -6.50 0.56
C THR A 77 -13.50 -6.83 -0.24
N LEU A 78 -13.49 -6.50 -1.53
CA LEU A 78 -14.32 -7.15 -2.54
C LEU A 78 -14.41 -8.62 -2.13
N LEU A 79 -15.63 -9.05 -1.78
CA LEU A 79 -15.92 -10.20 -0.94
C LEU A 79 -14.92 -11.36 -1.17
N GLY A 80 -13.98 -11.55 -0.23
CA GLY A 80 -12.99 -12.63 -0.30
C GLY A 80 -11.67 -12.31 -1.01
N MET A 81 -11.30 -11.04 -1.20
CA MET A 81 -9.93 -10.63 -1.55
C MET A 81 -9.09 -10.26 -0.32
N VAL A 82 -7.77 -10.16 -0.50
CA VAL A 82 -6.78 -9.79 0.52
C VAL A 82 -5.78 -8.83 -0.12
N ASP A 83 -5.50 -7.73 0.57
CA ASP A 83 -4.49 -6.77 0.12
C ASP A 83 -3.09 -7.25 0.45
N VAL A 84 -2.25 -7.24 -0.57
CA VAL A 84 -0.85 -7.66 -0.53
C VAL A 84 0.04 -6.62 -1.18
N HIS A 85 1.23 -6.44 -0.62
CA HIS A 85 2.28 -5.61 -1.19
C HIS A 85 3.31 -6.50 -1.90
N TRP A 86 3.68 -6.13 -3.12
CA TRP A 86 4.72 -6.79 -3.91
C TRP A 86 5.43 -5.77 -4.79
N ALA A 87 6.75 -5.86 -4.90
CA ALA A 87 7.56 -4.97 -5.75
C ALA A 87 7.25 -3.46 -5.57
N GLY A 88 6.96 -3.03 -4.33
CA GLY A 88 6.64 -1.63 -4.03
C GLY A 88 5.21 -1.20 -4.36
N ARG A 89 4.35 -2.12 -4.84
CA ARG A 89 2.96 -1.83 -5.26
C ARG A 89 1.95 -2.65 -4.46
N GLU A 90 0.75 -2.11 -4.34
CA GLU A 90 -0.36 -2.75 -3.64
C GLU A 90 -1.28 -3.45 -4.64
N TYR A 91 -1.61 -4.69 -4.29
CA TYR A 91 -2.48 -5.55 -5.08
C TYR A 91 -3.54 -6.17 -4.19
N SER A 92 -4.71 -6.47 -4.75
CA SER A 92 -5.70 -7.33 -4.09
C SER A 92 -5.75 -8.68 -4.79
N ILE A 93 -5.61 -9.77 -4.04
CA ILE A 93 -5.70 -11.14 -4.56
C ILE A 93 -6.86 -11.88 -3.91
N PHE A 94 -7.41 -12.89 -4.56
CA PHE A 94 -8.43 -13.72 -3.91
C PHE A 94 -7.82 -14.49 -2.73
N ALA A 95 -8.50 -14.48 -1.57
CA ALA A 95 -8.12 -15.25 -0.39
C ALA A 95 -8.01 -16.75 -0.71
N LYS A 96 -8.90 -17.27 -1.59
CA LYS A 96 -8.84 -18.65 -2.06
C LYS A 96 -7.53 -18.95 -2.80
N ASP A 97 -7.07 -18.03 -3.64
CA ASP A 97 -5.81 -18.15 -4.36
C ASP A 97 -4.62 -18.02 -3.41
N LEU A 98 -4.67 -17.13 -2.43
CA LEU A 98 -3.64 -17.03 -1.40
C LEU A 98 -3.46 -18.37 -0.64
N HIS A 99 -4.54 -19.04 -0.27
CA HIS A 99 -4.46 -20.32 0.46
C HIS A 99 -4.06 -21.51 -0.42
N LYS A 100 -4.44 -21.52 -1.70
CA LYS A 100 -4.17 -22.64 -2.62
C LYS A 100 -2.84 -22.51 -3.36
N LYS A 101 -2.48 -21.28 -3.73
CA LYS A 101 -1.36 -20.97 -4.63
C LYS A 101 -0.17 -20.34 -3.91
N CYS A 102 -0.33 -19.88 -2.67
CA CYS A 102 0.77 -19.34 -1.88
C CYS A 102 1.04 -20.19 -0.64
N GLU A 103 2.30 -20.18 -0.21
CA GLU A 103 2.73 -20.75 1.06
C GLU A 103 3.13 -19.64 2.02
N ARG A 104 2.92 -19.85 3.32
CA ARG A 104 3.33 -18.87 4.33
C ARG A 104 4.86 -18.89 4.44
N PHE A 105 5.49 -17.78 4.08
CA PHE A 105 6.94 -17.62 4.15
C PHE A 105 7.31 -17.02 5.49
N ARG A 106 8.02 -17.78 6.33
CA ARG A 106 8.70 -17.23 7.50
C ARG A 106 10.16 -17.04 7.12
N SER A 107 10.59 -15.79 6.98
CA SER A 107 12.03 -15.52 6.95
C SER A 107 12.61 -16.03 8.27
N LYS A 108 13.50 -17.02 8.21
CA LYS A 108 14.38 -17.28 9.34
C LYS A 108 15.17 -15.99 9.54
N ALA A 109 15.05 -15.37 10.70
CA ALA A 109 16.02 -14.37 11.08
C ALA A 109 17.36 -15.09 11.09
N THR A 110 18.25 -14.75 10.16
CA THR A 110 19.64 -15.20 10.24
C THR A 110 20.17 -14.67 11.56
N SER A 111 20.30 -15.55 12.55
CA SER A 111 21.00 -15.21 13.78
C SER A 111 22.39 -14.73 13.38
N PRO A 112 22.85 -13.56 13.85
CA PRO A 112 24.14 -12.97 13.48
C PRO A 112 25.34 -13.70 14.13
N GLY A 113 25.30 -15.04 14.22
CA GLY A 113 26.32 -15.86 14.89
C GLY A 113 27.11 -16.81 13.99
N ASP A 114 26.77 -16.92 12.70
CA ASP A 114 27.47 -17.79 11.75
C ASP A 114 28.40 -16.96 10.85
N ALA A 115 29.37 -16.30 11.50
CA ALA A 115 30.55 -15.82 10.78
C ALA A 115 31.53 -17.00 10.69
N PRO A 116 31.96 -17.41 9.48
CA PRO A 116 32.99 -18.42 9.36
C PRO A 116 34.28 -17.88 9.97
N LYS A 117 34.73 -18.52 11.05
CA LYS A 117 36.02 -18.26 11.68
C LYS A 117 37.11 -18.76 10.73
N MET A 118 37.78 -17.83 10.05
CA MET A 118 39.10 -18.06 9.46
C MET A 118 40.16 -18.15 10.55
#